data_AF-Q9PBL8-F1
#
_entry.id   AF-Q9PBL8-F1
#
_cell.length_a   1.000
_cell.length_b   1.000
_cell.length_c   1.000
_cell.angle_alpha   90.00
_cell.angle_beta   90.00
_cell.angle_gamma   90.00
#
_symmetry.space_group_name_H-M   'P 1'
#
loop_
_entity.id
_entity.type
_entity.pdbx_description
1 polymer ?
#
loop_
_entity_poly.entity_id
_entity_poly.type
_entity_poly.pdbx_seq_one_letter_code
_entity_poly.pdbx_strand_id
1 'polypeptide(L)'
;MSQSKPIARAVEVLGSQKALADLLGIHPALVSQWVTSRRRVAPRHVLTIESATSISRHDLRPDIFGAAPTDHRPEASNAAA
;
A
#
# COMPACT_ATOMS: atom_id res chain seq x y z
N MET A 1 -5.15 15.65 -12.46
CA MET A 1 -5.87 14.70 -11.59
C MET A 1 -4.96 14.41 -10.41
N SER A 2 -5.29 14.92 -9.23
CA SER A 2 -4.40 14.85 -8.06
C SER A 2 -4.02 13.40 -7.76
N GLN A 3 -2.72 13.16 -7.56
CA GLN A 3 -2.17 11.87 -7.12
C GLN A 3 -2.85 11.45 -5.81
N SER A 4 -3.91 10.65 -5.88
CA SER A 4 -4.58 10.12 -4.70
C SER A 4 -3.59 9.27 -3.90
N LYS A 5 -3.42 9.63 -2.62
CA LYS A 5 -2.51 8.94 -1.70
C LYS A 5 -2.79 7.43 -1.72
N PRO A 6 -1.78 6.55 -1.64
CA PRO A 6 -1.97 5.11 -1.73
C PRO A 6 -3.03 4.56 -0.77
N ILE A 7 -3.10 5.10 0.46
CA ILE A 7 -4.13 4.71 1.43
C ILE A 7 -5.54 5.18 1.07
N ALA A 8 -5.68 6.31 0.37
CA ALA A 8 -6.98 6.77 -0.13
C ALA A 8 -7.49 5.84 -1.24
N ARG A 9 -6.60 5.39 -2.14
CA ARG A 9 -6.95 4.35 -3.12
C ARG A 9 -7.38 3.05 -2.43
N ALA A 10 -6.71 2.65 -1.36
CA ALA A 10 -7.08 1.44 -0.61
C ALA A 10 -8.50 1.55 -0.04
N VAL A 11 -8.86 2.75 0.45
CA VAL A 11 -10.22 3.07 0.90
C VAL A 11 -11.23 3.00 -0.25
N GLU A 12 -10.89 3.49 -1.43
CA GLU A 12 -11.75 3.43 -2.63
C GLU A 12 -11.97 1.97 -3.08
N VAL A 13 -10.91 1.14 -3.12
CA VAL A 13 -11.01 -0.28 -3.49
C VAL A 13 -11.93 -1.04 -2.52
N LEU A 14 -11.87 -0.73 -1.22
CA LEU A 14 -12.72 -1.35 -0.19
C LEU A 14 -14.09 -0.65 -0.04
N GLY A 15 -14.33 0.44 -0.76
CA GLY A 15 -15.57 1.23 -0.77
C GLY A 15 -15.73 2.23 0.37
N SER A 16 -15.06 2.07 1.53
CA SER A 16 -15.13 3.05 2.62
C SER A 16 -13.99 2.97 3.64
N GLN A 17 -13.78 4.06 4.38
CA GLN A 17 -12.83 4.08 5.51
C GLN A 17 -13.25 3.10 6.62
N LYS A 18 -14.56 2.89 6.80
CA LYS A 18 -15.10 1.92 7.75
C LYS A 18 -14.79 0.49 7.32
N ALA A 19 -14.97 0.14 6.04
CA ALA A 19 -14.64 -1.18 5.53
C ALA A 19 -13.15 -1.52 5.72
N LEU A 20 -12.26 -0.55 5.45
CA LEU A 20 -10.83 -0.71 5.74
C LEU A 20 -10.55 -0.87 7.24
N ALA A 21 -11.25 -0.12 8.11
CA ALA A 21 -11.07 -0.23 9.55
C ALA A 21 -11.54 -1.59 10.08
N ASP A 22 -12.69 -2.08 9.60
CA ASP A 22 -13.27 -3.37 9.95
C ASP A 22 -12.36 -4.52 9.49
N LEU A 23 -11.82 -4.45 8.25
CA LEU A 23 -10.83 -5.40 7.73
C LEU A 23 -9.59 -5.52 8.64
N LEU A 24 -9.13 -4.39 9.19
CA LEU A 24 -7.92 -4.32 9.99
C LEU A 24 -8.17 -4.49 11.50
N GLY A 25 -9.43 -4.57 11.94
CA GLY A 25 -9.81 -4.61 13.36
C GLY A 25 -9.37 -3.36 14.13
N ILE A 26 -9.43 -2.18 13.51
CA ILE A 26 -8.99 -0.91 14.10
C ILE A 26 -10.13 0.11 14.16
N HIS A 27 -9.94 1.19 14.93
CA HIS A 27 -10.90 2.28 14.98
C HIS A 27 -10.88 3.11 13.66
N PRO A 28 -12.04 3.48 13.07
CA PRO A 28 -12.11 4.25 11.81
C PRO A 28 -11.36 5.59 11.83
N ALA A 29 -11.27 6.25 12.99
CA ALA A 29 -10.49 7.48 13.14
C ALA A 29 -8.99 7.29 12.82
N LEU A 30 -8.45 6.08 13.01
CA LEU A 30 -7.07 5.77 12.65
C LEU A 30 -6.88 5.77 11.12
N VAL A 31 -7.84 5.24 10.37
CA VAL A 31 -7.84 5.28 8.90
C VAL A 31 -7.91 6.74 8.42
N SER A 32 -8.76 7.57 9.04
CA SER A 32 -8.85 9.00 8.73
C SER A 32 -7.51 9.72 8.94
N GLN A 33 -6.78 9.41 10.02
CA GLN A 33 -5.44 9.95 10.26
C GLN A 33 -4.43 9.55 9.18
N TRP A 34 -4.55 8.35 8.62
CA TRP A 34 -3.71 7.91 7.50
C TRP A 34 -4.03 8.65 6.21
N VAL A 35 -5.31 8.77 5.86
CA VAL A 35 -5.78 9.48 4.65
C VAL A 35 -5.40 10.96 4.70
N THR A 36 -5.50 11.58 5.88
CA THR A 36 -5.12 12.98 6.10
C THR A 36 -3.61 13.18 6.29
N SER A 37 -2.81 12.12 6.24
CA SER A 37 -1.35 12.14 6.48
C SER A 37 -0.94 12.65 7.86
N ARG A 38 -1.87 12.76 8.83
CA ARG A 38 -1.55 13.06 10.23
C ARG A 38 -0.72 11.95 10.86
N ARG A 39 -0.89 10.72 10.40
CA ARG A 39 -0.13 9.55 10.84
C ARG A 39 0.19 8.64 9.65
N ARG A 40 1.33 7.96 9.70
CA ARG A 40 1.68 6.92 8.72
C ARG A 40 0.97 5.60 9.04
N VAL A 41 0.74 4.79 8.01
CA VAL A 41 0.21 3.43 8.15
C VAL A 41 1.18 2.59 8.98
N ALA A 42 0.68 1.89 10.01
CA ALA A 42 1.56 1.05 10.83
C ALA A 42 2.07 -0.15 9.99
N PRO A 43 3.35 -0.55 10.11
CA PRO A 43 3.97 -1.55 9.23
C PRO A 43 3.21 -2.89 9.23
N ARG A 44 2.72 -3.30 10.39
CA ARG A 44 1.95 -4.54 10.58
C ARG A 44 0.65 -4.63 9.76
N HIS A 45 0.08 -3.49 9.35
CA HIS A 45 -1.16 -3.47 8.55
C HIS A 45 -0.87 -3.44 7.04
N VAL A 46 0.38 -3.19 6.63
CA VAL A 46 0.71 -2.96 5.22
C VAL A 46 0.44 -4.20 4.37
N LEU A 47 0.87 -5.37 4.82
CA LEU A 47 0.67 -6.62 4.06
C LEU A 47 -0.81 -7.01 3.96
N THR A 48 -1.59 -6.74 5.02
CA THR A 48 -3.05 -6.97 5.00
C THR A 48 -3.74 -6.04 4.00
N ILE A 49 -3.35 -4.77 3.96
CA ILE A 49 -3.88 -3.79 2.99
C ILE A 49 -3.48 -4.20 1.57
N GLU A 50 -2.22 -4.55 1.33
CA GLU A 50 -1.71 -4.99 0.04
C GLU A 50 -2.49 -6.22 -0.46
N SER A 51 -2.66 -7.24 0.38
CA SER A 51 -3.39 -8.46 0.01
C SER A 51 -4.86 -8.20 -0.33
N ALA A 52 -5.50 -7.26 0.36
CA ALA A 52 -6.91 -6.94 0.15
C ALA A 52 -7.18 -5.95 -1.00
N THR A 53 -6.19 -5.13 -1.36
CA THR A 53 -6.39 -4.00 -2.30
C THR A 53 -5.47 -4.02 -3.51
N SER A 54 -4.51 -4.95 -3.56
CA SER A 54 -3.43 -5.00 -4.56
C SER A 54 -2.57 -3.73 -4.63
N ILE A 55 -2.62 -2.89 -3.60
CA ILE A 55 -1.77 -1.69 -3.50
C ILE A 55 -0.43 -2.08 -2.90
N SER A 56 0.62 -1.81 -3.66
CA SER A 56 2.00 -2.15 -3.30
C SER A 56 2.38 -1.62 -1.92
N ARG A 57 2.99 -2.48 -1.10
CA ARG A 57 3.62 -2.10 0.18
C ARG A 57 4.69 -1.02 0.03
N HIS A 58 5.34 -0.95 -1.13
CA HIS A 58 6.35 0.05 -1.47
C HIS A 58 5.73 1.44 -1.63
N ASP A 59 4.46 1.52 -2.07
CA ASP A 59 3.70 2.78 -2.12
C ASP A 59 3.23 3.19 -0.72
N LEU A 60 2.78 2.22 0.09
CA LEU A 60 2.22 2.48 1.42
C LEU A 60 3.29 2.91 2.44
N ARG A 61 4.46 2.27 2.41
CA ARG A 61 5.57 2.48 3.34
C ARG A 61 6.94 2.35 2.63
N PRO A 62 7.29 3.30 1.74
CA PRO A 62 8.59 3.30 1.06
C PRO A 62 9.76 3.43 2.04
N ASP A 63 9.53 4.00 3.22
CA ASP A 63 10.52 4.12 4.30
C ASP A 63 10.88 2.79 4.97
N ILE A 64 10.08 1.74 4.77
CA ILE A 64 10.36 0.38 5.29
C ILE A 64 10.69 -0.58 4.16
N PHE A 65 9.91 -0.56 3.09
CA PHE A 65 10.05 -1.53 2.00
C PHE A 65 10.99 -1.05 0.88
N GLY A 66 11.51 0.17 0.99
CA GLY A 66 12.32 0.79 -0.05
C GLY A 66 11.51 1.15 -1.29
N ALA A 67 12.23 1.57 -2.34
CA ALA A 67 11.63 1.75 -3.65
C ALA A 67 11.03 0.44 -4.15
N ALA A 68 9.93 0.53 -4.93
CA ALA A 68 9.41 -0.64 -5.63
C ALA A 68 10.53 -1.28 -6.46
N PRO A 69 10.65 -2.61 -6.48
CA PRO A 69 11.60 -3.27 -7.37
C PRO A 69 11.26 -2.83 -8.79
N THR A 70 12.11 -1.99 -9.37
CA THR A 70 12.14 -1.81 -10.81
C THR A 70 12.53 -3.18 -11.34
N ASP A 71 11.65 -3.82 -12.13
CA ASP A 71 11.92 -5.12 -12.75
C ASP A 71 13.13 -4.97 -13.68
N HIS A 72 14.33 -5.02 -13.11
CA HIS A 72 15.57 -5.31 -13.81
C HIS A 72 15.66 -6.82 -13.84
N ARG A 73 14.80 -7.45 -14.63
CA ARG A 73 15.06 -8.79 -15.11
C ARG A 73 16.46 -8.74 -15.73
N PRO A 74 17.47 -9.45 -15.18
CA PRO A 74 18.68 -9.61 -15.94
C PRO A 74 18.23 -10.34 -17.21
N GLU A 75 18.42 -9.69 -18.35
CA GLU A 75 18.27 -10.29 -19.66
C GLU A 75 19.25 -11.47 -19.68
N ALA A 76 18.76 -12.66 -19.30
CA ALA A 76 19.47 -13.91 -19.49
C ALA A 76 19.41 -14.23 -20.99
N SER A 77 20.12 -13.43 -21.79
CA SER A 77 20.28 -13.61 -23.22
C SER A 77 21.76 -13.49 -23.58
N ASN A 78 22.50 -14.54 -23.25
CA ASN A 78 23.39 -15.25 -24.17
C ASN A 78 24.19 -16.30 -23.38
N ALA A 79 23.56 -17.46 -23.16
CA ALA A 79 24.28 -18.68 -22.83
C ALA A 79 24.40 -19.53 -24.10
N ALA A 80 25.61 -19.53 -24.65
CA ALA A 80 26.29 -20.64 -25.33
C ALA A 80 25.56 -21.40 -26.45
N ALA A 81 26.05 -21.22 -27.69
CA ALA A 81 26.32 -22.29 -28.65
C ALA A 81 27.45 -21.85 -29.61
#